data_AF-A0A524FBW5-F1
#
_entry.id   AF-A0A524FBW5-F1
#
_cell.length_a   1.000
_cell.length_b   1.000
_cell.length_c   1.000
_cell.angle_alpha   90.00
_cell.angle_beta   90.00
_cell.angle_gamma   90.00
#
_symmetry.space_group_name_H-M   'P 1'
#
loop_
_entity.id
_entity.type
_entity.pdbx_description
1 polymer ?
#
loop_
_entity_poly.entity_id
_entity_poly.type
_entity_poly.pdbx_seq_one_letter_code
_entity_poly.pdbx_strand_id
1 'polypeptide(L)'
;MEPVLIGMIFEIIITIIGAIISWLILRKYLIRRHQLTLYLFIIFINLVMAVIFAWISKIIVLTTEIDYVYNQPNVKFPNTPLNWLLFRIVDFRISILFVAISVIYSYLLKIGVFEKSYSKNQRILVFIFGGYVIFFTVIIYERGNTLLDAINFLNILIFMAVIYISFVIRLMEAYKTVNDPTFRRAFLSLAIMSLSFILTFVFVLIDRITIIMGSQGFTIFYFLAWSFVIVGFLGAYLGYIMPKSKEE
;
A
#
# COMPACT_ATOMS: atom_id res chain seq x y z
N MET A 1 27.21 6.42 3.78
CA MET A 1 25.92 6.92 3.27
C MET A 1 24.90 6.60 4.36
N GLU A 2 24.25 7.62 4.95
CA GLU A 2 23.28 7.37 6.03
C GLU A 2 22.14 6.46 5.54
N PRO A 3 21.71 5.45 6.32
CA PRO A 3 20.63 4.54 5.92
C PRO A 3 19.34 5.23 5.45
N VAL A 4 19.07 6.42 5.99
CA VAL A 4 17.93 7.25 5.61
C VAL A 4 18.02 7.72 4.15
N LEU A 5 19.20 8.17 3.70
CA LEU A 5 19.43 8.61 2.32
C LEU A 5 19.26 7.45 1.33
N ILE A 6 19.73 6.24 1.68
CA ILE A 6 19.52 5.03 0.87
C ILE A 6 18.02 4.74 0.74
N GLY A 7 17.29 4.80 1.86
CA GLY A 7 15.84 4.62 1.88
C GLY A 7 15.11 5.63 0.99
N MET A 8 15.51 6.90 1.03
CA MET A 8 14.93 7.94 0.16
C MET A 8 15.15 7.68 -1.33
N ILE A 9 16.37 7.28 -1.72
CA ILE A 9 16.67 6.95 -3.12
C ILE A 9 15.81 5.76 -3.58
N PHE A 10 15.67 4.72 -2.75
CA PHE A 10 14.82 3.57 -3.02
C PHE A 10 13.36 3.98 -3.28
N GLU A 11 12.81 4.85 -2.44
CA GLU A 11 11.43 5.31 -2.57
C GLU A 11 11.19 6.19 -3.79
N ILE A 12 12.17 7.00 -4.20
CA ILE A 12 12.10 7.76 -5.45
C ILE A 12 12.00 6.81 -6.64
N ILE A 13 12.87 5.78 -6.69
CA ILE A 13 12.84 4.77 -7.76
C ILE A 13 11.48 4.08 -7.80
N ILE A 14 10.95 3.66 -6.65
CA ILE A 14 9.65 3.01 -6.54
C ILE A 14 8.52 3.96 -6.98
N THR A 15 8.59 5.23 -6.60
CA THR A 15 7.63 6.26 -7.00
C THR A 15 7.61 6.43 -8.51
N ILE A 16 8.79 6.50 -9.15
CA ILE A 16 8.91 6.60 -10.62
C ILE A 16 8.30 5.37 -11.30
N ILE A 17 8.66 4.15 -10.86
CA ILE A 17 8.10 2.90 -11.39
C ILE A 17 6.57 2.89 -11.25
N GLY A 18 6.06 3.22 -10.05
CA GLY A 18 4.63 3.25 -9.76
C GLY A 18 3.89 4.30 -10.58
N ALA A 19 4.48 5.47 -10.80
CA ALA A 19 3.92 6.52 -11.64
C ALA A 19 3.83 6.10 -13.11
N ILE A 20 4.87 5.44 -13.65
CA ILE A 20 4.86 4.88 -15.01
C ILE A 20 3.74 3.85 -15.16
N ILE A 21 3.63 2.91 -14.21
CA ILE A 21 2.58 1.88 -14.22
C ILE A 21 1.19 2.51 -14.14
N SER A 22 1.00 3.48 -13.23
CA SER A 22 -0.26 4.22 -13.09
C SER A 22 -0.65 4.94 -14.38
N TRP A 23 0.32 5.56 -15.04
CA TRP A 23 0.12 6.22 -16.34
C TRP A 23 -0.29 5.23 -17.44
N LEU A 24 0.35 4.07 -17.52
CA LEU A 24 -0.01 3.02 -18.49
C LEU A 24 -1.44 2.50 -18.26
N ILE A 25 -1.84 2.31 -17.00
CA ILE A 25 -3.22 1.92 -16.66
C ILE A 25 -4.20 3.03 -17.03
N LEU A 26 -3.87 4.30 -16.77
CA LEU A 26 -4.69 5.44 -17.15
C LEU A 26 -4.91 5.49 -18.66
N ARG A 27 -3.85 5.32 -19.47
CA ARG A 27 -3.99 5.26 -20.94
C ARG A 27 -4.94 4.15 -21.38
N LYS A 28 -4.81 2.95 -20.78
CA LYS A 28 -5.71 1.83 -21.06
C LYS A 28 -7.16 2.12 -20.64
N TYR A 29 -7.36 2.86 -19.54
CA TYR A 29 -8.68 3.30 -19.10
C TYR A 29 -9.28 4.33 -20.07
N LEU A 30 -8.51 5.32 -20.53
CA LEU A 30 -8.99 6.34 -21.46
C LEU A 30 -9.48 5.73 -22.79
N ILE A 31 -8.85 4.63 -23.23
CA ILE A 31 -9.24 3.87 -24.42
C ILE A 31 -10.48 3.01 -24.15
N ARG A 32 -10.46 2.16 -23.12
CA ARG A 32 -11.51 1.13 -22.90
C ARG A 32 -12.72 1.64 -22.12
N ARG A 33 -12.56 2.70 -21.32
CA ARG A 33 -13.53 3.26 -20.36
C ARG A 33 -14.19 2.22 -19.44
N HIS A 34 -13.49 1.11 -19.17
CA HIS A 34 -14.01 0.00 -18.38
C HIS A 34 -13.84 0.23 -16.88
N GLN A 35 -14.87 -0.09 -16.09
CA GLN A 35 -14.90 0.16 -14.64
C GLN A 35 -13.78 -0.59 -13.88
N LEU A 36 -13.43 -1.81 -14.29
CA LEU A 36 -12.33 -2.54 -13.64
C LEU A 36 -10.97 -1.87 -13.86
N THR A 37 -10.75 -1.26 -15.02
CA THR A 37 -9.52 -0.50 -15.30
C THR A 37 -9.48 0.78 -14.46
N LEU A 38 -10.63 1.40 -14.19
CA LEU A 38 -10.71 2.53 -13.26
C LEU A 38 -10.36 2.12 -11.84
N TYR A 39 -10.90 1.00 -11.34
CA TYR A 39 -10.54 0.49 -10.02
C TYR A 39 -9.05 0.20 -9.91
N LEU A 40 -8.46 -0.42 -10.93
CA LEU A 40 -7.03 -0.64 -10.94
C LEU A 40 -6.23 0.66 -10.94
N PHE A 41 -6.64 1.66 -11.73
CA PHE A 41 -6.00 2.98 -11.72
C PHE A 41 -6.06 3.60 -10.32
N ILE A 42 -7.21 3.54 -9.66
CA ILE A 42 -7.40 4.06 -8.30
C ILE A 42 -6.51 3.31 -7.30
N ILE A 43 -6.41 1.99 -7.38
CA ILE A 43 -5.50 1.18 -6.55
C ILE A 43 -4.07 1.70 -6.69
N PHE A 44 -3.58 1.83 -7.93
CA PHE A 44 -2.20 2.20 -8.22
C PHE A 44 -1.86 3.64 -7.85
N ILE A 45 -2.72 4.60 -8.17
CA ILE A 45 -2.47 6.00 -7.79
C ILE A 45 -2.43 6.14 -6.26
N ASN A 46 -3.30 5.44 -5.53
CA ASN A 46 -3.26 5.45 -4.06
C ASN A 46 -1.97 4.81 -3.53
N LEU A 47 -1.49 3.70 -4.11
CA LEU A 47 -0.21 3.12 -3.71
C LEU A 47 0.96 4.08 -3.98
N VAL A 48 0.98 4.76 -5.13
CA VAL A 48 1.99 5.79 -5.45
C VAL A 48 1.93 6.93 -4.43
N MET A 49 0.74 7.43 -4.10
CA MET A 49 0.58 8.46 -3.07
C MET A 49 1.09 7.98 -1.70
N ALA A 50 0.86 6.72 -1.34
CA ALA A 50 1.39 6.17 -0.09
C ALA A 50 2.92 6.22 -0.05
N VAL A 51 3.60 5.87 -1.15
CA VAL A 51 5.07 5.96 -1.26
C VAL A 51 5.53 7.42 -1.23
N ILE A 52 4.85 8.33 -1.94
CA ILE A 52 5.18 9.76 -1.93
C ILE A 52 5.10 10.32 -0.50
N PHE A 53 4.03 10.03 0.26
CA PHE A 53 3.92 10.50 1.63
C PHE A 53 4.94 9.84 2.57
N ALA A 54 5.33 8.59 2.31
CA ALA A 54 6.39 7.91 3.08
C ALA A 54 7.77 8.53 2.81
N TRP A 55 7.98 9.02 1.58
CA TRP A 55 9.17 9.76 1.18
C TRP A 55 9.18 11.18 1.77
N ILE A 56 8.08 11.92 1.66
CA ILE A 56 7.90 13.25 2.27
C ILE A 56 8.14 13.20 3.78
N SER A 57 7.68 12.16 4.48
CA SER A 57 7.97 11.95 5.90
C SER A 57 9.46 12.08 6.20
N LYS A 58 10.34 11.46 5.40
CA LYS A 58 11.78 11.51 5.61
C LYS A 58 12.41 12.84 5.26
N ILE A 59 11.90 13.51 4.23
CA ILE A 59 12.32 14.88 3.93
C ILE A 59 12.03 15.75 5.15
N ILE A 60 10.82 15.69 5.70
CA ILE A 60 10.45 16.45 6.90
C ILE A 60 11.37 16.09 8.08
N VAL A 61 11.73 14.82 8.25
CA VAL A 61 12.66 14.40 9.32
C VAL A 61 14.09 14.91 9.09
N LEU A 62 14.57 14.98 7.85
CA LEU A 62 15.96 15.28 7.52
C LEU A 62 16.27 16.75 7.21
N THR A 63 15.39 17.42 6.46
CA THR A 63 15.65 18.78 5.94
C THR A 63 15.20 19.88 6.87
N THR A 64 14.31 19.53 7.79
CA THR A 64 13.71 20.51 8.66
C THR A 64 14.32 20.33 10.04
N GLU A 65 15.21 21.25 10.40
CA GLU A 65 15.53 21.61 11.80
C GLU A 65 14.28 22.18 12.50
N ILE A 66 13.10 21.58 12.26
CA ILE A 66 11.90 22.01 12.94
C ILE A 66 12.06 21.52 14.39
N ASP A 67 12.61 22.40 15.22
CA ASP A 67 12.59 22.31 16.68
C ASP A 67 11.19 21.91 17.19
N TYR A 68 10.15 22.28 16.45
CA TYR A 68 8.75 21.95 16.73
C TYR A 68 8.37 20.45 16.50
N VAL A 69 9.06 19.73 15.61
CA VAL A 69 8.77 18.33 15.19
C VAL A 69 9.80 17.34 15.75
N TYR A 70 10.94 17.80 16.28
CA TYR A 70 11.90 16.94 16.97
C TYR A 70 12.27 17.41 18.38
N ASN A 71 12.42 18.73 18.60
CA ASN A 71 12.87 19.30 19.88
C ASN A 71 11.74 19.67 20.86
N GLN A 72 10.49 19.26 20.56
CA GLN A 72 9.36 19.29 21.49
C GLN A 72 8.83 17.88 21.76
N PRO A 73 9.61 16.98 22.38
CA PRO A 73 9.15 15.65 22.78
C PRO A 73 7.95 15.69 23.74
N ASN A 74 7.73 16.83 24.39
CA ASN A 74 6.62 17.08 25.30
C ASN A 74 5.28 17.33 24.57
N VAL A 75 5.28 17.63 23.26
CA VAL A 75 4.06 17.87 22.49
C VAL A 75 3.56 16.56 21.88
N LYS A 76 2.79 15.82 22.69
CA LYS A 76 2.15 14.56 22.31
C LYS A 76 0.93 14.74 21.42
N PHE A 77 0.22 15.86 21.57
CA PHE A 77 -1.01 16.18 20.85
C PHE A 77 -0.83 17.44 19.99
N PRO A 78 -1.35 17.44 18.75
CA PRO A 78 -1.22 18.57 17.86
C PRO A 78 -2.09 19.75 18.31
N ASN A 79 -1.47 20.91 18.52
CA ASN A 79 -2.17 22.13 18.96
C ASN A 79 -2.66 23.02 17.81
N THR A 80 -2.30 22.68 16.55
CA THR A 80 -2.76 23.40 15.35
C THR A 80 -3.12 22.42 14.23
N PRO A 81 -3.97 22.82 13.26
CA PRO A 81 -4.30 21.98 12.09
C PRO A 81 -3.07 21.58 11.26
N LEU A 82 -2.09 22.47 11.13
CA LEU A 82 -0.85 22.17 10.41
C LEU A 82 -0.06 21.06 11.11
N ASN A 83 0.07 21.13 12.43
CA ASN A 83 0.79 20.11 13.22
C ASN A 83 0.06 18.78 13.21
N TRP A 84 -1.28 18.82 13.23
CA TRP A 84 -2.10 17.63 13.11
C TRP A 84 -1.79 16.85 11.84
N LEU A 85 -1.62 17.56 10.71
CA LEU A 85 -1.29 16.97 9.41
C LEU A 85 0.17 16.53 9.34
N LEU A 86 1.12 17.41 9.69
CA LEU A 86 2.55 17.11 9.59
C LEU A 86 2.94 15.89 10.43
N PHE A 87 2.47 15.79 11.66
CA PHE A 87 2.76 14.65 12.53
C PHE A 87 2.23 13.32 11.96
N ARG A 88 1.06 13.34 11.32
CA ARG A 88 0.49 12.16 10.64
C ARG A 88 1.24 11.79 9.37
N ILE A 89 1.85 12.76 8.68
CA ILE A 89 2.73 12.48 7.55
C ILE A 89 4.00 11.81 8.06
N VAL A 90 4.66 12.41 9.07
CA VAL A 90 5.91 11.91 9.66
C VAL A 90 5.73 10.47 10.16
N ASP A 91 4.67 10.18 10.90
CA ASP A 91 4.40 8.83 11.44
C ASP A 91 3.67 7.90 10.45
N PHE A 92 3.76 8.17 9.15
CA PHE A 92 3.23 7.34 8.05
C PHE A 92 1.71 7.10 8.06
N ARG A 93 0.94 7.80 8.91
CA ARG A 93 -0.52 7.66 8.99
C ARG A 93 -1.19 8.03 7.67
N ILE A 94 -0.73 9.10 7.02
CA ILE A 94 -1.26 9.49 5.70
C ILE A 94 -0.93 8.43 4.64
N SER A 95 0.26 7.84 4.66
CA SER A 95 0.60 6.73 3.75
C SER A 95 -0.33 5.53 3.95
N ILE A 96 -0.60 5.14 5.21
CA ILE A 96 -1.49 4.02 5.54
C ILE A 96 -2.93 4.31 5.11
N LEU A 97 -3.39 5.55 5.21
CA LEU A 97 -4.71 5.95 4.70
C LEU A 97 -4.86 5.65 3.20
N PHE A 98 -3.88 6.03 2.38
CA PHE A 98 -3.90 5.73 0.95
C PHE A 98 -3.86 4.23 0.68
N VAL A 99 -3.09 3.46 1.47
CA VAL A 99 -3.11 2.00 1.36
C VAL A 99 -4.49 1.42 1.73
N ALA A 100 -5.14 1.90 2.78
CA ALA A 100 -6.48 1.44 3.16
C ALA A 100 -7.50 1.68 2.04
N ILE A 101 -7.46 2.85 1.40
CA ILE A 101 -8.29 3.15 0.21
C ILE A 101 -7.97 2.17 -0.91
N SER A 102 -6.68 1.93 -1.19
CA SER A 102 -6.25 0.95 -2.20
C SER A 102 -6.79 -0.46 -1.92
N VAL A 103 -6.76 -0.93 -0.67
CA VAL A 103 -7.31 -2.25 -0.27
C VAL A 103 -8.82 -2.34 -0.52
N ILE A 104 -9.58 -1.27 -0.23
CA ILE A 104 -11.03 -1.22 -0.52
C ILE A 104 -11.29 -1.37 -2.03
N TYR A 105 -10.54 -0.66 -2.87
CA TYR A 105 -10.69 -0.79 -4.32
C TYR A 105 -10.18 -2.15 -4.85
N SER A 106 -9.17 -2.75 -4.22
CA SER A 106 -8.74 -4.13 -4.53
C SER A 106 -9.84 -5.15 -4.25
N TYR A 107 -10.63 -4.96 -3.21
CA TYR A 107 -11.83 -5.76 -2.97
C TYR A 107 -12.88 -5.59 -4.07
N LEU A 108 -13.17 -4.34 -4.46
CA LEU A 108 -14.12 -4.06 -5.55
C LEU A 108 -13.65 -4.65 -6.89
N LEU A 109 -12.34 -4.58 -7.17
CA LEU A 109 -11.72 -5.21 -8.33
C LEU A 109 -11.88 -6.73 -8.29
N LYS A 110 -11.56 -7.38 -7.16
CA LYS A 110 -11.72 -8.84 -6.98
C LYS A 110 -13.15 -9.27 -7.32
N ILE A 111 -14.15 -8.58 -6.77
CA ILE A 111 -15.56 -8.90 -7.05
C ILE A 111 -15.86 -8.72 -8.54
N GLY A 112 -15.49 -7.57 -9.11
CA GLY A 112 -15.78 -7.29 -10.51
C GLY A 112 -15.10 -8.23 -11.51
N VAL A 113 -14.00 -8.89 -11.12
CA VAL A 113 -13.29 -9.89 -11.94
C VAL A 113 -13.86 -11.30 -11.76
N PHE A 114 -14.14 -11.72 -10.52
CA PHE A 114 -14.38 -13.13 -10.22
C PHE A 114 -15.80 -13.48 -9.76
N GLU A 115 -16.59 -12.50 -9.31
CA GLU A 115 -17.90 -12.75 -8.72
C GLU A 115 -19.00 -12.16 -9.61
N LYS A 116 -20.01 -12.98 -9.97
CA LYS A 116 -21.17 -12.50 -10.74
C LYS A 116 -22.05 -11.54 -9.94
N SER A 117 -22.02 -11.61 -8.61
CA SER A 117 -22.84 -10.77 -7.73
C SER A 117 -22.21 -10.59 -6.34
N TYR A 118 -22.52 -9.48 -5.69
CA TYR A 118 -21.97 -9.13 -4.38
C TYR A 118 -22.62 -9.95 -3.25
N SER A 119 -21.83 -10.63 -2.42
CA SER A 119 -22.30 -11.03 -1.10
C SER A 119 -22.50 -9.77 -0.24
N LYS A 120 -23.77 -9.42 0.01
CA LYS A 120 -24.15 -8.20 0.76
C LYS A 120 -23.45 -8.14 2.13
N ASN A 121 -23.38 -9.27 2.83
CA ASN A 121 -22.77 -9.35 4.16
C ASN A 121 -21.26 -9.13 4.11
N GLN A 122 -20.57 -9.78 3.16
CA GLN A 122 -19.12 -9.58 3.01
C GLN A 122 -18.79 -8.13 2.65
N ARG A 123 -19.59 -7.51 1.78
CA ARG A 123 -19.42 -6.10 1.41
C ARG A 123 -19.54 -5.20 2.62
N ILE A 124 -20.60 -5.35 3.40
CA ILE A 124 -20.82 -4.55 4.62
C ILE A 124 -19.64 -4.71 5.58
N LEU A 125 -19.18 -5.94 5.83
CA LEU A 125 -18.05 -6.20 6.72
C LEU A 125 -16.75 -5.53 6.23
N VAL A 126 -16.45 -5.62 4.93
CA VAL A 126 -15.26 -4.99 4.34
C VAL A 126 -15.30 -3.48 4.47
N PHE A 127 -16.44 -2.84 4.21
CA PHE A 127 -16.57 -1.38 4.33
C PHE A 127 -16.57 -0.91 5.79
N ILE A 128 -17.19 -1.65 6.71
CA ILE A 128 -17.13 -1.33 8.15
C ILE A 128 -15.70 -1.46 8.65
N PHE A 129 -15.01 -2.57 8.33
CA PHE A 129 -13.65 -2.79 8.79
C PHE A 129 -12.67 -1.81 8.13
N GLY A 130 -12.81 -1.54 6.83
CA GLY A 130 -12.02 -0.50 6.15
C GLY A 130 -12.27 0.90 6.72
N GLY A 131 -13.53 1.23 7.04
CA GLY A 131 -13.89 2.48 7.73
C GLY A 131 -13.26 2.57 9.12
N TYR A 132 -13.26 1.47 9.89
CA TYR A 132 -12.56 1.38 11.16
C TYR A 132 -11.05 1.59 11.00
N VAL A 133 -10.39 0.96 10.02
CA VAL A 133 -8.96 1.14 9.78
C VAL A 133 -8.64 2.59 9.45
N ILE A 134 -9.42 3.22 8.57
CA ILE A 134 -9.26 4.65 8.22
C ILE A 134 -9.46 5.53 9.45
N PHE A 135 -10.53 5.30 10.21
CA PHE A 135 -10.80 6.04 11.44
C PHE A 135 -9.66 5.88 12.45
N PHE A 136 -9.18 4.66 12.68
CA PHE A 136 -8.07 4.38 13.58
C PHE A 136 -6.79 5.08 13.12
N THR A 137 -6.45 4.97 11.83
CA THR A 137 -5.26 5.61 11.24
C THR A 137 -5.29 7.13 11.38
N VAL A 138 -6.44 7.77 11.16
CA VAL A 138 -6.56 9.23 11.10
C VAL A 138 -6.85 9.84 12.48
N ILE A 139 -7.67 9.22 13.30
CA ILE A 139 -8.19 9.80 14.55
C ILE A 139 -7.42 9.28 15.77
N ILE A 140 -7.12 7.98 15.83
CA ILE A 140 -6.43 7.37 16.97
C ILE A 140 -4.91 7.50 16.79
N TYR A 141 -4.37 8.55 17.40
CA TYR A 141 -2.98 8.97 17.21
C TYR A 141 -2.41 9.65 18.46
N GLU A 142 -1.22 9.22 18.87
CA GLU A 142 -0.37 9.85 19.88
C GLU A 142 1.05 9.88 19.32
N ARG A 143 1.66 11.07 19.26
CA ARG A 143 3.00 11.23 18.68
C ARG A 143 4.05 10.48 19.50
N GLY A 144 4.95 9.79 18.81
CA GLY A 144 6.04 9.03 19.43
C GLY A 144 5.60 7.72 20.09
N ASN A 145 4.32 7.35 19.99
CA ASN A 145 3.82 6.07 20.50
C ASN A 145 4.02 4.96 19.46
N THR A 146 5.23 4.41 19.41
CA THR A 146 5.60 3.35 18.45
C THR A 146 4.72 2.10 18.57
N LEU A 147 4.22 1.79 19.77
CA LEU A 147 3.27 0.68 19.96
C LEU A 147 1.96 0.94 19.21
N LEU A 148 1.43 2.17 19.30
CA LEU A 148 0.24 2.56 18.58
C LEU A 148 0.47 2.56 17.05
N ASP A 149 1.68 2.90 16.60
CA ASP A 149 2.04 2.76 15.18
C ASP A 149 2.06 1.29 14.74
N ALA A 150 2.66 0.41 15.54
CA ALA A 150 2.68 -1.02 15.27
C ALA A 150 1.25 -1.61 15.20
N ILE A 151 0.36 -1.21 16.12
CA ILE A 151 -1.06 -1.59 16.07
C ILE A 151 -1.73 -1.08 14.79
N ASN A 152 -1.42 0.15 14.36
CA ASN A 152 -1.95 0.68 13.11
C ASN A 152 -1.48 -0.11 11.89
N PHE A 153 -0.19 -0.48 11.83
CA PHE A 153 0.37 -1.37 10.79
C PHE A 153 -0.27 -2.77 10.83
N LEU A 154 -0.53 -3.32 12.01
CA LEU A 154 -1.20 -4.61 12.17
C LEU A 154 -2.65 -4.55 11.65
N ASN A 155 -3.39 -3.49 11.97
CA ASN A 155 -4.77 -3.31 11.50
C ASN A 155 -4.86 -3.31 9.97
N ILE A 156 -4.01 -2.52 9.29
CA ILE A 156 -3.98 -2.48 7.83
C ILE A 156 -3.46 -3.81 7.23
N LEU A 157 -2.50 -4.48 7.87
CA LEU A 157 -2.02 -5.80 7.45
C LEU A 157 -3.14 -6.84 7.49
N ILE A 158 -3.90 -6.91 8.59
CA ILE A 158 -5.05 -7.82 8.71
C ILE A 158 -6.08 -7.51 7.61
N PHE A 159 -6.39 -6.23 7.41
CA PHE A 159 -7.34 -5.82 6.38
C PHE A 159 -6.87 -6.23 4.98
N MET A 160 -5.61 -5.96 4.65
CA MET A 160 -4.99 -6.35 3.39
C MET A 160 -4.97 -7.87 3.23
N ALA A 161 -4.56 -8.62 4.24
CA ALA A 161 -4.46 -10.07 4.19
C ALA A 161 -5.81 -10.72 3.86
N VAL A 162 -6.90 -10.30 4.51
CA VAL A 162 -8.25 -10.84 4.24
C VAL A 162 -8.64 -10.66 2.77
N ILE A 163 -8.37 -9.49 2.18
CA ILE A 163 -8.71 -9.21 0.78
C ILE A 163 -7.77 -9.91 -0.19
N TYR A 164 -6.46 -9.74 -0.01
CA TYR A 164 -5.45 -10.19 -0.95
C TYR A 164 -5.24 -11.72 -0.89
N ILE A 165 -5.37 -12.38 0.26
CA ILE A 165 -5.33 -13.86 0.32
C ILE A 165 -6.54 -14.43 -0.44
N SER A 166 -7.74 -13.88 -0.23
CA SER A 166 -8.93 -14.30 -1.00
C SER A 166 -8.73 -14.09 -2.50
N PHE A 167 -8.11 -12.97 -2.90
CA PHE A 167 -7.80 -12.69 -4.30
C PHE A 167 -6.77 -13.67 -4.87
N VAL A 168 -5.71 -14.00 -4.12
CA VAL A 168 -4.71 -15.02 -4.50
C VAL A 168 -5.35 -16.37 -4.73
N ILE A 169 -6.24 -16.83 -3.83
CA ILE A 169 -6.92 -18.12 -4.00
C ILE A 169 -7.66 -18.17 -5.34
N ARG A 170 -8.43 -17.12 -5.67
CA ARG A 170 -9.17 -17.02 -6.94
C ARG A 170 -8.24 -16.96 -8.16
N LEU A 171 -7.14 -16.21 -8.06
CA LEU A 171 -6.13 -16.15 -9.12
C LEU A 171 -5.48 -17.51 -9.37
N MET A 172 -5.21 -18.28 -8.31
CA MET A 172 -4.65 -19.63 -8.42
C MET A 172 -5.65 -20.65 -8.94
N GLU A 173 -6.94 -20.50 -8.64
CA GLU A 173 -8.01 -21.28 -9.29
C GLU A 173 -8.04 -20.98 -10.81
N ALA A 174 -8.08 -19.71 -11.20
CA ALA A 174 -8.09 -19.30 -12.60
C ALA A 174 -6.83 -19.73 -13.36
N TYR A 175 -5.66 -19.66 -12.71
CA TYR A 175 -4.39 -20.16 -13.25
C TYR A 175 -4.44 -21.64 -13.63
N LYS A 176 -5.14 -22.47 -12.84
CA LYS A 176 -5.26 -23.92 -13.09
C LYS A 176 -6.26 -24.24 -14.21
N THR A 177 -7.27 -23.41 -14.42
CA THR A 177 -8.35 -23.66 -15.38
C THR A 177 -8.09 -23.10 -16.78
N VAL A 178 -7.25 -22.07 -16.91
CA VAL A 178 -7.01 -21.41 -18.20
C VAL A 178 -5.88 -22.10 -18.98
N ASN A 179 -6.20 -22.50 -20.21
CA ASN A 179 -5.26 -23.16 -21.12
C ASN A 179 -4.30 -22.19 -21.81
N ASP A 180 -4.71 -20.93 -22.00
CA ASP A 180 -3.86 -19.94 -22.66
C ASP A 180 -2.66 -19.56 -21.76
N PRO A 181 -1.42 -19.79 -22.21
CA PRO A 181 -0.22 -19.54 -21.41
C PRO A 181 -0.03 -18.07 -21.05
N THR A 182 -0.55 -17.14 -21.86
CA THR A 182 -0.46 -15.69 -21.63
C THR A 182 -1.28 -15.30 -20.42
N PHE A 183 -2.55 -15.73 -20.39
CA PHE A 183 -3.45 -15.46 -19.27
C PHE A 183 -3.03 -16.23 -18.01
N ARG A 184 -2.50 -17.44 -18.18
CA ARG A 184 -1.95 -18.22 -17.06
C ARG A 184 -0.78 -17.48 -16.39
N ARG A 185 0.18 -16.97 -17.16
CA ARG A 185 1.25 -16.12 -16.61
C ARG A 185 0.70 -14.86 -15.95
N ALA A 186 -0.29 -14.22 -16.56
CA ALA A 186 -0.91 -13.03 -16.01
C ALA A 186 -1.51 -13.24 -14.60
N PHE A 187 -2.28 -14.33 -14.42
CA PHE A 187 -2.86 -14.66 -13.10
C PHE A 187 -1.79 -14.96 -12.05
N LEU A 188 -0.73 -15.67 -12.44
CA LEU A 188 0.39 -15.94 -11.52
C LEU A 188 1.10 -14.65 -11.11
N SER A 189 1.35 -13.72 -12.04
CA SER A 189 1.96 -12.43 -11.75
C SER A 189 1.09 -11.57 -10.80
N LEU A 190 -0.23 -11.60 -10.95
CA LEU A 190 -1.15 -10.93 -10.02
C LEU A 190 -1.18 -11.59 -8.63
N ALA A 191 -1.01 -12.92 -8.56
CA ALA A 191 -0.91 -13.62 -7.28
C ALA A 191 0.40 -13.26 -6.56
N ILE A 192 1.52 -13.22 -7.29
CA ILE A 192 2.81 -12.76 -6.77
C ILE A 192 2.73 -11.31 -6.30
N MET A 193 2.10 -10.43 -7.08
CA MET A 193 1.84 -9.04 -6.68
C MET A 193 1.13 -8.98 -5.33
N SER A 194 0.05 -9.75 -5.21
CA SER A 194 -0.80 -9.75 -4.02
C SER A 194 -0.06 -10.21 -2.76
N LEU A 195 0.72 -11.30 -2.87
CA LEU A 195 1.56 -11.77 -1.78
C LEU A 195 2.67 -10.78 -1.44
N SER A 196 3.25 -10.12 -2.45
CA SER A 196 4.31 -9.14 -2.25
C SER A 196 3.82 -7.94 -1.44
N PHE A 197 2.62 -7.41 -1.71
CA PHE A 197 2.07 -6.32 -0.91
C PHE A 197 1.76 -6.73 0.55
N ILE A 198 1.28 -7.96 0.78
CA ILE A 198 1.14 -8.50 2.15
C ILE A 198 2.52 -8.52 2.83
N LEU A 199 3.54 -9.07 2.16
CA LEU A 199 4.90 -9.18 2.70
C LEU A 199 5.52 -7.81 3.00
N THR A 200 5.27 -6.78 2.18
CA THR A 200 5.66 -5.40 2.50
C THR A 200 5.19 -5.00 3.89
N PHE A 201 3.90 -5.23 4.22
CA PHE A 201 3.36 -4.86 5.52
C PHE A 201 3.82 -5.77 6.67
N VAL A 202 4.06 -7.06 6.40
CA VAL A 202 4.70 -7.96 7.38
C VAL A 202 6.08 -7.42 7.76
N PHE A 203 6.91 -7.07 6.77
CA PHE A 203 8.26 -6.58 7.04
C PHE A 203 8.29 -5.19 7.69
N VAL A 204 7.39 -4.28 7.31
CA VAL A 204 7.27 -2.99 8.03
C VAL A 204 6.80 -3.20 9.47
N LEU A 205 5.89 -4.14 9.73
CA LEU A 205 5.46 -4.44 11.10
C LEU A 205 6.62 -5.00 11.93
N ILE A 206 7.42 -5.91 11.36
CA ILE A 206 8.62 -6.43 12.02
C ILE A 206 9.61 -5.29 12.31
N ASP A 207 9.83 -4.37 11.37
CA ASP A 207 10.66 -3.18 11.59
C ASP A 207 10.14 -2.30 12.73
N ARG A 208 8.81 -2.16 12.90
CA ARG A 208 8.24 -1.43 14.04
C ARG A 208 8.43 -2.16 15.36
N ILE A 209 8.31 -3.48 15.37
CA ILE A 209 8.57 -4.30 16.56
C ILE A 209 10.04 -4.20 16.96
N THR A 210 10.99 -4.22 16.02
CA THR A 210 12.41 -4.08 16.34
C THR A 210 12.74 -2.71 16.91
N ILE A 211 12.06 -1.64 16.45
CA ILE A 211 12.18 -0.30 17.05
C ILE A 211 11.67 -0.29 18.50
N ILE A 212 10.56 -0.94 18.79
CA ILE A 212 10.06 -1.10 20.17
C ILE A 212 11.09 -1.82 21.05
N MET A 213 11.84 -2.77 20.48
CA MET A 213 12.92 -3.49 21.15
C MET A 213 14.25 -2.69 21.25
N GLY A 214 14.27 -1.42 20.84
CA GLY A 214 15.41 -0.52 20.97
C GLY A 214 16.25 -0.33 19.70
N SER A 215 15.79 -0.79 18.54
CA SER A 215 16.43 -0.50 17.26
C SER A 215 16.23 0.97 16.84
N GLN A 216 17.20 1.53 16.12
CA GLN A 216 17.11 2.89 15.55
C GLN A 216 16.19 2.99 14.32
N GLY A 217 15.58 1.87 13.89
CA GLY A 217 14.76 1.78 12.68
C GLY A 217 15.60 1.61 11.42
N PHE A 218 14.96 1.63 10.25
CA PHE A 218 15.61 1.36 8.95
C PHE A 218 16.38 0.03 8.95
N THR A 219 15.80 -1.00 9.57
CA THR A 219 16.45 -2.31 9.66
C THR A 219 16.45 -3.01 8.31
N ILE A 220 17.07 -4.20 8.22
CA ILE A 220 16.99 -5.02 7.01
C ILE A 220 15.54 -5.27 6.55
N PHE A 221 14.60 -5.34 7.48
CA PHE A 221 13.18 -5.55 7.20
C PHE A 221 12.57 -4.36 6.47
N TYR A 222 12.99 -3.14 6.79
CA TYR A 222 12.58 -1.94 6.05
C TYR A 222 12.94 -2.06 4.56
N PHE A 223 14.18 -2.41 4.23
CA PHE A 223 14.63 -2.55 2.83
C PHE A 223 14.00 -3.76 2.12
N LEU A 224 13.76 -4.86 2.84
CA LEU A 224 13.00 -6.00 2.32
C LEU A 224 11.57 -5.58 1.95
N ALA A 225 10.90 -4.81 2.80
CA ALA A 225 9.54 -4.34 2.53
C ALA A 225 9.44 -3.58 1.20
N TRP A 226 10.37 -2.67 0.95
CA TRP A 226 10.45 -1.90 -0.30
C TRP A 226 10.82 -2.75 -1.51
N SER A 227 11.67 -3.75 -1.33
CA SER A 227 11.96 -4.74 -2.39
C SER A 227 10.69 -5.47 -2.81
N PHE A 228 9.83 -5.85 -1.86
CA PHE A 228 8.52 -6.43 -2.17
C PHE A 228 7.55 -5.45 -2.84
N VAL A 229 7.64 -4.14 -2.59
CA VAL A 229 6.86 -3.15 -3.35
C VAL A 229 7.26 -3.18 -4.83
N ILE A 230 8.56 -3.25 -5.13
CA ILE A 230 9.06 -3.37 -6.51
C ILE A 230 8.53 -4.65 -7.17
N VAL A 231 8.65 -5.80 -6.49
CA VAL A 231 8.12 -7.07 -7.01
C VAL A 231 6.60 -6.99 -7.22
N GLY A 232 5.88 -6.33 -6.31
CA GLY A 232 4.46 -6.04 -6.44
C GLY A 232 4.12 -5.29 -7.71
N PHE A 233 4.79 -4.16 -7.94
CA PHE A 233 4.61 -3.33 -9.13
C PHE A 233 4.96 -4.07 -10.43
N LEU A 234 6.05 -4.83 -10.45
CA LEU A 234 6.41 -5.67 -11.61
C LEU A 234 5.36 -6.76 -11.86
N GLY A 235 4.87 -7.42 -10.81
CA GLY A 235 3.79 -8.41 -10.91
C GLY A 235 2.51 -7.81 -11.50
N ALA A 236 2.18 -6.58 -11.15
CA ALA A 236 1.02 -5.87 -11.72
C ALA A 236 1.21 -5.52 -13.20
N TYR A 237 2.40 -5.06 -13.58
CA TYR A 237 2.73 -4.77 -14.97
C TYR A 237 2.59 -6.02 -15.84
N LEU A 238 3.20 -7.13 -15.42
CA LEU A 238 3.14 -8.41 -16.13
C LEU A 238 1.74 -9.03 -16.10
N GLY A 239 1.00 -8.82 -15.00
CA GLY A 239 -0.30 -9.40 -14.75
C GLY A 239 -1.47 -8.70 -15.44
N TYR A 240 -1.35 -7.39 -15.70
CA TYR A 240 -2.48 -6.59 -16.19
C TYR A 240 -2.18 -5.74 -17.43
N ILE A 241 -0.98 -5.17 -17.50
CA ILE A 241 -0.62 -4.22 -18.56
C ILE A 241 -0.12 -4.97 -19.79
N MET A 242 0.87 -5.83 -19.60
CA MET A 242 1.55 -6.58 -20.66
C MET A 242 0.68 -7.61 -21.41
N PRO A 243 -0.29 -8.31 -20.79
CA PRO A 243 -1.11 -9.28 -21.51
C PRO A 243 -1.92 -8.59 -22.61
N LYS A 244 -1.51 -8.81 -23.87
CA LYS A 244 -2.27 -8.41 -25.04
C LYS A 244 -3.41 -9.42 -25.22
N SER A 245 -4.66 -8.98 -25.04
CA SER A 245 -5.79 -9.74 -25.56
C SER A 245 -5.68 -9.74 -27.08
N LYS A 246 -5.91 -10.89 -27.73
CA LYS A 246 -5.92 -11.04 -29.21
C LYS A 246 -6.98 -10.20 -29.94
N GLU A 247 -7.60 -9.25 -29.25
CA GLU A 247 -8.53 -8.24 -29.77
C GLU A 247 -7.80 -6.87 -29.91
N GLU A 248 -6.55 -6.92 -30.40
CA GLU A 248 -5.90 -5.79 -31.09
C GLU A 248 -5.96 -6.08 -32.59
#